data_AF-A0A4Q9W017-F1
#
_entry.id   AF-A0A4Q9W017-F1
#
_cell.length_a   1.000
_cell.length_b   1.000
_cell.length_c   1.000
_cell.angle_alpha   90.00
_cell.angle_beta   90.00
_cell.angle_gamma   90.00
#
_symmetry.space_group_name_H-M   'P 1'
#
loop_
_entity.id
_entity.type
_entity.pdbx_description
1 polymer ?
#
loop_
_entity_poly.entity_id
_entity_poly.type
_entity_poly.pdbx_seq_one_letter_code
_entity_poly.pdbx_strand_id
1 'polypeptide(L)'
;DAILFQNTDNFYTVLKVDTIESNEKFDSMPTVVGFLPNVVEGDVYTFKGQVVQHPRYGKQLKAETFEKELPQTKEAIISYLSSDLFKGIGKKTAQNIVNTLGENAINDILTRPEILESVPSLPKKKQKQIADQI
;
A
#
# COMPACT_ATOMS: atom_id res chain seq x y z
N ASP A 1 -14.18 -4.01 -0.37
CA ASP A 1 -14.40 -2.72 -1.04
C ASP A 1 -14.11 -1.59 -0.08
N ALA A 2 -12.84 -1.21 0.00
CA ALA A 2 -12.37 -0.08 0.80
C ALA A 2 -12.71 1.27 0.14
N ILE A 3 -12.80 1.35 -1.19
CA ILE A 3 -13.18 2.56 -1.91
C ILE A 3 -14.71 2.60 -2.08
N LEU A 4 -15.38 3.53 -1.40
CA LEU A 4 -16.84 3.68 -1.43
C LEU A 4 -17.32 4.55 -2.61
N PHE A 5 -16.50 5.50 -3.04
CA PHE A 5 -16.78 6.39 -4.16
C PHE A 5 -15.48 6.95 -4.73
N GLN A 6 -15.41 7.13 -6.04
CA GLN A 6 -14.35 7.89 -6.69
C GLN A 6 -14.91 8.64 -7.90
N ASN A 7 -14.65 9.95 -7.96
CA ASN A 7 -14.88 10.76 -9.15
C ASN A 7 -13.62 10.69 -10.04
N THR A 8 -13.75 10.19 -11.26
CA THR A 8 -12.64 10.00 -12.20
C THR A 8 -12.12 11.30 -12.82
N ASP A 9 -12.92 12.37 -12.80
CA ASP A 9 -12.57 13.64 -13.45
C ASP A 9 -11.67 14.50 -12.56
N ASN A 10 -11.88 14.46 -11.24
CA ASN A 10 -11.13 15.25 -10.27
C ASN A 10 -10.45 14.44 -9.16
N PHE A 11 -10.58 13.11 -9.18
CA PHE A 11 -10.03 12.18 -8.18
C PHE A 11 -10.57 12.35 -6.76
N TYR A 12 -11.71 13.02 -6.58
CA TYR A 12 -12.38 13.05 -5.28
C TYR A 12 -12.81 11.64 -4.89
N THR A 13 -12.24 11.13 -3.79
CA THR A 13 -12.40 9.75 -3.35
C THR A 13 -12.92 9.72 -1.92
N VAL A 14 -13.80 8.74 -1.66
CA VAL A 14 -14.30 8.40 -0.32
C VAL A 14 -13.90 6.95 -0.07
N LEU A 15 -13.12 6.71 0.98
CA LEU A 15 -12.62 5.38 1.31
C LEU A 15 -12.74 5.08 2.80
N LYS A 16 -12.93 3.81 3.12
CA LYS A 16 -12.82 3.24 4.47
C LYS A 16 -11.45 2.59 4.61
N VAL A 17 -10.80 2.84 5.74
CA VAL A 17 -9.46 2.29 6.02
C VAL A 17 -9.46 1.44 7.27
N ASP A 18 -8.70 0.36 7.21
CA ASP A 18 -8.21 -0.32 8.40
C ASP A 18 -7.09 0.51 9.02
N THR A 19 -7.24 0.87 10.29
CA THR A 19 -6.27 1.72 10.98
C THR A 19 -5.12 0.88 11.50
N ILE A 20 -3.90 1.20 11.07
CA ILE A 20 -2.66 0.65 11.64
C ILE A 20 -2.21 1.54 12.81
N GLU A 21 -2.03 2.84 12.54
CA GLU A 21 -1.70 3.86 13.53
C GLU A 21 -2.51 5.14 13.27
N SER A 22 -2.85 5.87 14.33
CA SER A 22 -3.57 7.14 14.24
C SER A 22 -3.36 7.98 15.49
N ASN A 23 -3.25 9.30 15.32
CA ASN A 23 -3.28 10.26 16.42
C ASN A 23 -4.72 10.63 16.86
N GLU A 24 -5.72 10.19 16.10
CA GLU A 24 -7.13 10.44 16.34
C GLU A 24 -7.90 9.13 16.55
N LYS A 25 -8.88 9.15 17.45
CA LYS A 25 -9.76 8.00 17.68
C LYS A 25 -11.03 8.10 16.84
N PHE A 26 -11.37 6.99 16.19
CA PHE A 26 -12.63 6.80 15.48
C PHE A 26 -13.40 5.63 16.12
N ASP A 27 -14.72 5.76 16.22
CA ASP A 27 -15.57 4.74 16.85
C ASP A 27 -15.71 3.46 15.99
N SER A 28 -15.34 3.56 14.71
CA SER A 28 -15.32 2.47 13.74
C SER A 28 -14.22 2.74 12.72
N MET A 29 -14.10 1.90 11.67
CA MET A 29 -13.18 2.13 10.55
C MET A 29 -13.32 3.58 10.04
N PRO A 30 -12.25 4.38 10.08
CA PRO A 30 -12.29 5.77 9.65
C PRO A 30 -12.73 5.87 8.19
N THR A 31 -13.52 6.90 7.90
CA THR A 31 -13.79 7.32 6.52
C THR A 31 -12.85 8.48 6.18
N VAL A 32 -12.06 8.31 5.13
CA VAL A 32 -11.17 9.33 4.58
C VAL A 32 -11.80 9.89 3.31
N VAL A 33 -11.79 11.22 3.17
CA VAL A 33 -12.28 11.95 2.00
C VAL A 33 -11.24 12.93 1.51
N GLY A 34 -11.12 13.11 0.19
CA GLY A 34 -10.18 14.07 -0.38
C GLY A 34 -9.91 13.83 -1.87
N PHE A 35 -9.01 14.61 -2.44
CA PHE A 35 -8.53 14.40 -3.80
C PHE A 35 -7.33 13.44 -3.76
N LEU A 36 -7.59 12.17 -4.10
CA LEU A 36 -6.65 11.06 -3.86
C LEU A 36 -6.36 10.31 -5.17
N PRO A 37 -5.60 10.90 -6.11
CA PRO A 37 -5.25 10.24 -7.35
C PRO A 37 -4.38 9.00 -7.09
N ASN A 38 -4.57 7.94 -7.87
CA ASN A 38 -3.75 6.72 -7.83
C ASN A 38 -3.73 5.98 -6.47
N VAL A 39 -4.76 6.11 -5.64
CA VAL A 39 -4.94 5.22 -4.49
C VAL A 39 -5.29 3.83 -4.97
N VAL A 40 -4.57 2.82 -4.47
CA VAL A 40 -4.75 1.41 -4.79
C VAL A 40 -5.24 0.69 -3.54
N GLU A 41 -6.30 -0.11 -3.67
CA GLU A 41 -6.78 -0.94 -2.57
C GLU A 41 -5.73 -1.99 -2.19
N GLY A 42 -5.48 -2.14 -0.89
CA GLY A 42 -4.48 -3.06 -0.34
C GLY A 42 -3.12 -2.43 -0.05
N ASP A 43 -2.84 -1.23 -0.56
CA ASP A 43 -1.65 -0.46 -0.17
C ASP A 43 -1.84 0.25 1.17
N VAL A 44 -0.73 0.48 1.87
CA VAL A 44 -0.70 1.24 3.13
C VAL A 44 -0.41 2.70 2.83
N TYR A 45 -1.17 3.59 3.46
CA TYR A 45 -1.02 5.04 3.29
C TYR A 45 -1.06 5.76 4.62
N THR A 46 -0.27 6.82 4.72
CA THR A 46 -0.39 7.84 5.78
C THR A 46 -1.19 9.01 5.23
N PHE A 47 -2.34 9.29 5.84
CA PHE A 47 -3.19 10.45 5.49
C PHE A 47 -2.99 11.56 6.51
N LYS A 48 -2.82 12.80 6.03
CA LYS A 48 -2.72 14.00 6.86
C LYS A 48 -3.79 14.99 6.45
N GLY A 49 -4.46 15.59 7.44
CA GLY A 49 -5.52 16.57 7.19
C GLY A 49 -6.35 16.82 8.44
N GLN A 50 -7.61 17.17 8.22
CA GLN A 50 -8.50 17.66 9.28
C GLN A 50 -9.64 16.70 9.55
N VAL A 51 -9.93 16.48 10.82
CA VAL A 51 -11.13 15.76 11.24
C VAL A 51 -12.34 16.67 11.05
N VAL A 52 -13.34 16.19 10.32
CA VAL A 52 -14.57 16.93 10.01
C VAL A 52 -15.80 16.12 10.42
N GLN A 53 -16.87 16.82 10.81
CA GLN A 53 -18.15 16.20 11.11
C GLN A 53 -19.11 16.38 9.93
N HIS A 54 -19.44 15.30 9.23
CA HIS A 54 -20.43 15.32 8.16
C HIS A 54 -21.85 15.12 8.72
N PRO A 55 -22.85 15.96 8.36
CA PRO A 55 -24.20 15.89 8.94
C PRO A 55 -24.90 14.54 8.81
N ARG A 56 -24.63 13.80 7.73
CA ARG A 56 -25.24 12.48 7.45
C ARG A 56 -24.35 11.28 7.78
N TYR A 57 -23.03 11.45 7.69
CA TYR A 57 -22.09 10.32 7.68
C TYR A 57 -21.19 10.29 8.91
N GLY A 58 -21.31 11.28 9.79
CA GLY A 58 -20.54 11.32 11.02
C GLY A 58 -19.12 11.85 10.81
N LYS A 59 -18.23 11.44 11.70
CA LYS A 59 -16.83 11.89 11.77
C LYS A 59 -16.01 11.29 10.62
N GLN A 60 -15.28 12.13 9.89
CA GLN A 60 -14.43 11.75 8.76
C GLN A 60 -13.08 12.45 8.84
N LEU A 61 -12.05 11.89 8.20
CA LEU A 61 -10.80 12.60 7.95
C LEU A 61 -10.86 13.21 6.55
N LYS A 62 -10.84 14.54 6.46
CA LYS A 62 -10.61 15.25 5.20
C LYS A 62 -9.09 15.30 4.97
N ALA A 63 -8.59 14.41 4.12
CA ALA A 63 -7.19 14.35 3.74
C ALA A 63 -6.81 15.55 2.87
N GLU A 64 -5.76 16.25 3.28
CA GLU A 64 -5.12 17.33 2.53
C GLU A 64 -3.88 16.80 1.80
N THR A 65 -3.15 15.88 2.43
CA THR A 65 -2.06 15.12 1.82
C THR A 65 -2.17 13.65 2.16
N PHE A 66 -1.54 12.82 1.34
CA PHE A 66 -1.40 11.39 1.58
C PHE A 66 -0.09 10.91 0.98
N GLU A 67 0.51 9.91 1.62
CA GLU A 67 1.79 9.33 1.22
C GLU A 67 1.65 7.80 1.27
N LYS A 68 2.07 7.10 0.22
CA LYS A 68 2.13 5.64 0.22
C LYS A 68 3.28 5.21 1.12
N GLU A 69 2.99 4.37 2.10
CA GLU A 69 3.99 3.80 2.99
C GLU A 69 4.59 2.55 2.37
N LEU A 70 5.91 2.55 2.20
CA LEU A 70 6.63 1.35 1.82
C LEU A 70 6.96 0.53 3.08
N PRO A 71 6.68 -0.79 3.08
CA PRO A 71 7.07 -1.66 4.18
C PRO A 71 8.57 -1.55 4.50
N GLN A 72 8.90 -1.35 5.78
CA GLN A 72 10.28 -1.15 6.23
C GLN A 72 10.86 -2.34 7.02
N THR A 73 10.02 -3.25 7.52
CA THR A 73 10.48 -4.46 8.23
C THR A 73 10.46 -5.67 7.32
N LYS A 74 11.30 -6.67 7.60
CA LYS A 74 11.33 -7.92 6.82
C LYS A 74 9.95 -8.55 6.74
N GLU A 75 9.26 -8.66 7.87
CA GLU A 75 7.93 -9.27 7.98
C GLU A 75 6.90 -8.51 7.15
N ALA A 76 6.93 -7.17 7.18
CA ALA A 76 6.02 -6.34 6.40
C ALA A 76 6.31 -6.44 4.89
N ILE A 77 7.58 -6.46 4.49
CA ILE A 77 7.97 -6.65 3.08
C ILE A 77 7.56 -8.03 2.58
N ILE A 78 7.73 -9.08 3.40
CA ILE A 78 7.26 -10.43 3.06
C ILE A 78 5.76 -10.43 2.86
N SER A 79 5.01 -9.84 3.80
CA SER A 79 3.55 -9.74 3.71
C SER A 79 3.13 -9.03 2.42
N TYR A 80 3.75 -7.88 2.14
CA TYR A 80 3.52 -7.07 0.96
C TYR A 80 3.77 -7.83 -0.34
N LEU A 81 4.96 -8.41 -0.51
CA LEU A 81 5.31 -9.18 -1.69
C LEU A 81 4.48 -10.46 -1.85
N SER A 82 3.88 -10.97 -0.77
CA SER A 82 3.00 -12.16 -0.81
C SER A 82 1.51 -11.84 -0.86
N SER A 83 1.16 -10.56 -0.96
CA SER A 83 -0.23 -10.10 -1.05
C SER A 83 -0.83 -10.37 -2.43
N ASP A 84 -2.14 -10.14 -2.55
CA ASP A 84 -2.87 -10.29 -3.81
C ASP A 84 -2.41 -9.33 -4.91
N LEU A 85 -1.63 -8.30 -4.56
CA LEU A 85 -0.97 -7.41 -5.53
C LEU A 85 -0.03 -8.21 -6.45
N PHE A 86 0.72 -9.16 -5.88
CA PHE A 86 1.70 -9.98 -6.61
C PHE A 86 1.20 -11.42 -6.79
N LYS A 87 0.15 -11.58 -7.60
CA LYS A 87 -0.46 -12.90 -7.88
C LYS A 87 0.58 -13.96 -8.22
N GLY A 88 0.60 -15.04 -7.44
CA GLY A 88 1.55 -16.16 -7.61
C GLY A 88 2.90 -15.99 -6.90
N ILE A 89 3.11 -14.91 -6.14
CA ILE A 89 4.21 -14.77 -5.19
C ILE A 89 3.71 -15.23 -3.82
N GLY A 90 4.08 -16.44 -3.42
CA GLY A 90 3.74 -16.95 -2.08
C GLY A 90 4.76 -16.52 -1.03
N LYS A 91 4.40 -16.66 0.24
CA LYS A 91 5.25 -16.31 1.40
C LYS A 91 6.69 -16.83 1.31
N LYS A 92 6.90 -18.06 0.80
CA LYS A 92 8.25 -18.63 0.63
C LYS A 92 9.08 -17.89 -0.42
N THR A 93 8.47 -17.46 -1.52
CA THR A 93 9.15 -16.67 -2.57
C THR A 93 9.45 -15.26 -2.05
N ALA A 94 8.47 -14.62 -1.39
CA ALA A 94 8.66 -13.32 -0.75
C ALA A 94 9.80 -13.36 0.30
N GLN A 95 9.83 -14.38 1.16
CA GLN A 95 10.91 -14.60 2.12
C GLN A 95 12.26 -14.75 1.45
N ASN A 96 12.34 -15.48 0.34
CA ASN A 96 13.58 -15.66 -0.40
C ASN A 96 14.13 -14.34 -0.98
N ILE A 97 13.23 -13.48 -1.49
CA ILE A 97 13.59 -12.13 -1.95
C ILE A 97 14.15 -11.32 -0.78
N VAL A 98 13.42 -11.23 0.33
CA VAL A 98 13.82 -10.44 1.51
C VAL A 98 15.08 -10.99 2.17
N ASN A 99 15.30 -12.31 2.18
CA ASN A 99 16.53 -12.90 2.68
C ASN A 99 17.75 -12.55 1.82
N THR A 100 17.54 -12.34 0.52
CA THR A 100 18.62 -12.00 -0.43
C THR A 100 18.89 -10.50 -0.43
N LEU A 101 17.85 -9.67 -0.45
CA LEU A 101 17.94 -8.22 -0.64
C LEU A 101 17.90 -7.42 0.68
N GLY A 102 17.47 -8.04 1.77
CA GLY A 102 17.35 -7.40 3.08
C GLY A 102 16.10 -6.52 3.23
N GLU A 103 16.15 -5.62 4.20
CA GLU A 103 15.04 -4.72 4.56
C GLU A 103 14.83 -3.58 3.55
N ASN A 104 15.79 -3.33 2.68
CA ASN A 104 15.66 -2.35 1.60
C ASN A 104 15.17 -2.95 0.29
N ALA A 105 14.72 -4.21 0.28
CA ALA A 105 14.35 -4.95 -0.93
C ALA A 105 13.44 -4.15 -1.87
N ILE A 106 12.40 -3.49 -1.34
CA ILE A 106 11.44 -2.74 -2.17
C ILE A 106 12.12 -1.55 -2.86
N ASN A 107 12.89 -0.75 -2.11
CA ASN A 107 13.61 0.40 -2.65
C ASN A 107 14.69 -0.02 -3.65
N ASP A 108 15.40 -1.11 -3.37
CA ASP A 108 16.41 -1.64 -4.27
C ASP A 108 15.78 -2.13 -5.59
N ILE A 109 14.59 -2.74 -5.54
CA ILE A 109 13.85 -3.15 -6.74
C ILE A 109 13.34 -1.94 -7.52
N LEU A 110 12.80 -0.91 -6.84
CA LEU A 110 12.32 0.32 -7.46
C LEU A 110 13.42 1.06 -8.24
N THR A 111 14.60 1.15 -7.63
CA THR A 111 15.74 1.87 -8.19
C THR A 111 16.52 1.03 -9.20
N ARG A 112 16.57 -0.28 -8.98
CA ARG A 112 17.39 -1.22 -9.74
C ARG A 112 16.70 -2.59 -9.88
N PRO A 113 15.70 -2.71 -10.79
CA PRO A 113 14.93 -3.94 -10.95
C PRO A 113 15.75 -5.20 -11.24
N GLU A 114 16.91 -5.06 -11.90
CA GLU A 114 17.82 -6.17 -12.21
C GLU A 114 18.43 -6.83 -10.97
N ILE A 115 18.31 -6.22 -9.79
CA ILE A 115 18.75 -6.86 -8.53
C ILE A 115 17.95 -8.14 -8.24
N LEU A 116 16.75 -8.28 -8.78
CA LEU A 116 15.95 -9.51 -8.68
C LEU A 116 16.63 -10.71 -9.35
N GLU A 117 17.61 -10.49 -10.23
CA GLU A 117 18.41 -11.55 -10.84
C GLU A 117 19.33 -12.26 -9.85
N SER A 118 19.71 -11.60 -8.75
CA SER A 118 20.52 -12.22 -7.70
C SER A 118 19.71 -13.11 -6.77
N VAL A 119 18.38 -13.08 -6.84
CA VAL A 119 17.48 -13.89 -6.00
C VAL A 119 17.46 -15.34 -6.50
N PRO A 120 17.94 -16.33 -5.71
CA PRO A 120 18.03 -17.72 -6.16
C PRO A 120 16.65 -18.29 -6.50
N SER A 121 16.56 -19.09 -7.57
CA SER A 121 15.31 -19.77 -7.94
C SER A 121 14.09 -18.85 -8.17
N LEU A 122 14.30 -17.56 -8.50
CA LEU A 122 13.24 -16.64 -8.90
C LEU A 122 13.14 -16.58 -10.43
N PRO A 123 12.07 -17.11 -11.07
CA PRO A 123 11.94 -17.11 -12.52
C PRO A 123 11.86 -15.70 -13.11
N LYS A 124 12.47 -15.47 -14.29
CA LYS A 124 12.45 -14.17 -15.01
C LYS A 124 11.05 -13.56 -15.15
N LYS A 125 10.02 -14.39 -15.40
CA LYS A 125 8.62 -13.93 -15.46
C LYS A 125 8.15 -13.28 -14.15
N LYS A 126 8.52 -13.87 -13.00
CA LYS A 126 8.19 -13.32 -11.67
C LYS A 126 9.02 -12.08 -11.35
N GLN A 127 10.30 -12.04 -11.76
CA GLN A 127 11.15 -10.86 -11.59
C GLN A 127 10.52 -9.65 -12.29
N LYS A 128 10.15 -9.80 -13.57
CA LYS A 128 9.47 -8.75 -14.33
C LYS A 128 8.14 -8.35 -13.70
N GLN A 129 7.33 -9.32 -13.31
CA GLN A 129 6.05 -9.04 -12.64
C GLN A 129 6.24 -8.19 -11.38
N ILE A 130 7.20 -8.55 -10.51
CA ILE A 130 7.45 -7.80 -9.28
C ILE A 130 7.91 -6.38 -9.63
N ALA A 131 8.86 -6.23 -10.55
CA ALA A 131 9.36 -4.92 -10.98
C ALA A 131 8.27 -4.01 -11.59
N ASP A 132 7.33 -4.59 -12.34
CA ASP A 132 6.23 -3.85 -12.99
C ASP A 132 5.12 -3.44 -12.00
N GLN A 133 4.99 -4.13 -10.86
CA GLN A 133 3.88 -3.96 -9.89
C GLN A 133 4.29 -3.25 -8.58
N ILE A 134 5.59 -3.05 -8.36
CA ILE A 134 6.12 -2.37 -7.18
C ILE A 134 5.97 -0.84 -7.29
#